data_AF-A0A6P0IPD3-F1
#
_entry.id   AF-A0A6P0IPD3-F1
#
_cell.length_a   1.000
_cell.length_b   1.000
_cell.length_c   1.000
_cell.angle_alpha   90.00
_cell.angle_beta   90.00
_cell.angle_gamma   90.00
#
_symmetry.space_group_name_H-M   'P 1'
#
loop_
_entity.id
_entity.type
_entity.pdbx_description
1 polymer ?
#
loop_
_entity_poly.entity_id
_entity_poly.type
_entity_poly.pdbx_seq_one_letter_code
_entity_poly.pdbx_strand_id
1 'polypeptide(L)'
;MEKDLLFTRRHSGQFISERQFVDLQSVNRDLATATGLDNLAQAILNRLYTRKGELAALGHPNYGSRLHLLVGEQNNNRLRSLANLYIRECLAQEPRIEEIKAIDFEPPSRQQRYTLVATLVLKAVGQETPLTLSFSVPGG
;
A
#
# COMPACT_ATOMS: atom_id res chain seq x y z
N MET A 1 -5.35 -31.50 -23.16
CA MET A 1 -3.94 -31.11 -23.39
C MET A 1 -3.79 -29.70 -22.88
N GLU A 2 -3.26 -29.60 -21.67
CA GLU A 2 -3.18 -28.42 -20.82
C GLU A 2 -2.10 -27.48 -21.35
N LYS A 3 -2.50 -26.27 -21.77
CA LYS A 3 -1.56 -25.20 -22.08
C LYS A 3 -1.26 -24.49 -20.77
N ASP A 4 -0.16 -24.87 -20.16
CA ASP A 4 0.46 -24.14 -19.06
C ASP A 4 0.75 -22.71 -19.51
N LEU A 5 -0.01 -21.77 -18.96
CA LEU A 5 0.35 -20.37 -18.95
C LEU A 5 1.46 -20.20 -17.91
N LEU A 6 2.68 -20.59 -18.29
CA LEU A 6 3.88 -20.18 -17.60
C LEU A 6 3.97 -18.65 -17.72
N PHE A 7 3.48 -17.95 -16.71
CA PHE A 7 3.82 -16.55 -16.46
C PHE A 7 5.34 -16.49 -16.26
N THR A 8 6.04 -16.38 -17.38
CA THR A 8 7.46 -16.11 -17.42
C THR A 8 7.68 -14.79 -16.70
N ARG A 9 8.22 -14.87 -15.47
CA ARG A 9 8.87 -13.78 -14.77
C ARG A 9 9.75 -13.05 -15.78
N ARG A 10 9.27 -11.95 -16.34
CA ARG A 10 10.13 -11.00 -17.03
C ARG A 10 10.83 -10.19 -15.95
N HIS A 11 12.04 -10.66 -15.65
CA HIS A 11 13.07 -9.91 -14.96
C HIS A 11 13.26 -8.58 -15.70
N SER A 12 12.74 -7.49 -15.14
CA SER A 12 13.35 -6.18 -15.36
C SER A 12 14.28 -5.98 -14.16
N GLY A 13 15.57 -5.86 -14.42
CA GLY A 13 16.62 -5.62 -13.40
C GLY A 13 16.55 -4.23 -12.76
N GLN A 14 15.35 -3.67 -12.58
CA GLN A 14 15.11 -2.61 -11.62
C GLN A 14 14.70 -3.30 -10.32
N PHE A 15 15.34 -2.93 -9.22
CA PHE A 15 14.74 -3.10 -7.91
C PHE A 15 13.47 -2.26 -7.87
N ILE A 16 12.38 -2.80 -8.41
CA ILE A 16 11.05 -2.36 -8.03
C ILE A 16 11.00 -2.73 -6.56
N SER A 17 11.09 -1.70 -5.70
CA SER A 17 10.77 -1.69 -4.28
C SER A 17 10.08 -2.98 -3.83
N GLU A 18 10.49 -3.54 -2.69
CA GLU A 18 9.84 -4.64 -1.95
C GLU A 18 8.40 -4.28 -1.51
N ARG A 19 7.58 -3.76 -2.43
CA ARG A 19 6.15 -3.64 -2.28
C ARG A 19 5.68 -5.06 -2.20
N GLN A 20 5.06 -5.42 -1.08
CA GLN A 20 4.20 -6.59 -1.06
C GLN A 20 3.11 -6.31 -2.09
N PHE A 21 3.28 -6.86 -3.28
CA PHE A 21 2.27 -6.77 -4.33
C PHE A 21 1.03 -7.46 -3.79
N VAL A 22 -0.12 -6.80 -3.96
CA VAL A 22 -1.38 -7.54 -3.99
C VAL A 22 -1.30 -8.39 -5.25
N ASP A 23 -0.94 -9.66 -5.08
CA ASP A 23 -0.78 -10.55 -6.22
C ASP A 23 -2.16 -10.86 -6.84
N LEU A 24 -2.21 -10.94 -8.17
CA LEU A 24 -3.42 -11.29 -8.88
C LEU A 24 -3.63 -12.80 -8.72
N GLN A 25 -4.60 -13.17 -7.88
CA GLN A 25 -4.96 -14.57 -7.73
C GLN A 25 -5.75 -15.04 -8.96
N SER A 26 -5.45 -16.25 -9.45
CA SER A 26 -6.24 -16.90 -10.49
C SER A 26 -7.03 -18.06 -9.91
N VAL A 27 -8.30 -18.16 -10.27
CA VAL A 27 -9.17 -19.29 -9.95
C VAL A 27 -9.72 -19.82 -11.27
N ASN A 28 -9.56 -21.12 -11.53
CA ASN A 28 -10.05 -21.77 -12.76
C ASN A 28 -9.61 -21.09 -14.07
N ARG A 29 -8.37 -20.57 -14.13
CA ARG A 29 -7.81 -19.82 -15.27
C ARG A 29 -8.49 -18.47 -15.57
N ASP A 30 -9.28 -17.96 -14.63
CA ASP A 30 -9.82 -16.60 -14.63
C ASP A 30 -9.21 -15.78 -13.48
N LEU A 31 -9.46 -14.47 -13.46
CA LEU A 31 -9.08 -13.57 -12.36
C LEU A 31 -9.99 -13.78 -11.16
N ALA A 32 -9.38 -13.96 -9.98
CA ALA A 32 -10.11 -13.98 -8.73
C ALA A 32 -10.69 -12.60 -8.42
N THR A 33 -11.94 -12.57 -7.94
CA THR A 33 -12.59 -11.34 -7.48
C THR A 33 -12.30 -11.11 -6.00
N ALA A 34 -11.88 -9.89 -5.64
CA ALA A 34 -11.83 -9.45 -4.24
C ALA A 34 -13.14 -8.75 -3.86
N THR A 35 -13.71 -9.10 -2.70
CA THR A 35 -14.94 -8.49 -2.18
C THR A 35 -14.78 -8.07 -0.71
N GLY A 36 -15.70 -7.26 -0.18
CA GLY A 36 -15.71 -6.87 1.23
C GLY A 36 -14.40 -6.23 1.70
N LEU A 37 -13.85 -6.74 2.82
CA LEU A 37 -12.63 -6.23 3.43
C LEU A 37 -11.39 -6.45 2.56
N ASP A 38 -11.33 -7.52 1.76
CA ASP A 38 -10.21 -7.75 0.86
C ASP A 38 -10.18 -6.71 -0.25
N ASN A 39 -11.34 -6.35 -0.81
CA ASN A 39 -11.43 -5.26 -1.80
C ASN A 39 -10.97 -3.92 -1.20
N LEU A 40 -11.35 -3.64 0.05
CA LEU A 40 -10.94 -2.42 0.74
C LEU A 40 -9.43 -2.41 1.00
N ALA A 41 -8.86 -3.53 1.46
CA ALA A 41 -7.43 -3.70 1.65
C ALA A 41 -6.64 -3.38 0.38
N GLN A 42 -7.07 -3.98 -0.74
CA GLN A 42 -6.45 -3.75 -2.04
C GLN A 42 -6.56 -2.29 -2.47
N ALA A 43 -7.73 -1.68 -2.32
CA ALA A 43 -7.94 -0.27 -2.69
C ALA A 43 -7.06 0.69 -1.86
N ILE A 44 -6.92 0.43 -0.55
CA ILE A 44 -6.07 1.22 0.34
C ILE A 44 -4.61 1.13 -0.07
N LEU A 45 -4.09 -0.09 -0.27
CA LEU A 45 -2.71 -0.30 -0.69
C LEU A 45 -2.43 0.37 -2.05
N ASN A 46 -3.34 0.20 -3.02
CA ASN A 46 -3.23 0.85 -4.31
C ASN A 46 -3.15 2.38 -4.15
N ARG A 47 -4.02 2.97 -3.35
CA ARG A 47 -4.02 4.42 -3.11
C ARG A 47 -2.74 4.89 -2.42
N LEU A 48 -2.24 4.16 -1.43
CA LEU A 48 -1.00 4.50 -0.72
C LEU A 48 0.22 4.47 -1.66
N TYR A 49 0.28 3.53 -2.60
CA TYR A 49 1.39 3.39 -3.54
C TYR A 49 1.31 4.29 -4.78
N THR A 50 0.13 4.81 -5.13
CA THR A 50 -0.02 5.78 -6.22
C THR A 50 0.44 7.17 -5.77
N ARG A 51 1.15 7.91 -6.62
CA ARG A 51 1.57 9.28 -6.29
C ARG A 51 0.36 10.21 -6.36
N LYS A 52 0.21 11.10 -5.37
CA LYS A 52 -0.87 12.09 -5.39
C LYS A 52 -0.84 12.90 -6.69
N GLY A 53 -1.93 12.87 -7.46
CA GLY A 53 -2.06 13.57 -8.74
C GLY A 53 -1.65 12.76 -9.98
N GLU A 54 -1.13 11.55 -9.82
CA GLU A 54 -0.75 10.67 -10.93
C GLU A 54 -1.92 10.34 -11.86
N LEU A 55 -3.13 10.27 -11.31
CA LEU A 55 -4.35 9.98 -12.06
C LEU A 55 -5.15 11.23 -12.44
N ALA A 56 -4.54 12.42 -12.40
CA ALA A 56 -5.22 13.67 -12.76
C ALA A 56 -5.79 13.65 -14.19
N ALA A 57 -5.04 13.09 -15.15
CA ALA A 57 -5.49 12.95 -16.54
C ALA A 57 -6.72 12.04 -16.70
N LEU A 58 -7.00 11.19 -15.70
CA LEU A 58 -8.16 10.30 -15.65
C LEU A 58 -9.31 10.89 -14.81
N GLY A 59 -9.23 12.16 -14.40
CA GLY A 59 -10.25 12.81 -13.57
C GLY A 59 -10.10 12.58 -12.07
N HIS A 60 -8.97 12.03 -11.62
CA HIS A 60 -8.71 11.74 -10.19
C HIS A 60 -7.49 12.50 -9.65
N PRO A 61 -7.50 13.86 -9.63
CA PRO A 61 -6.34 14.66 -9.27
C PRO A 61 -5.91 14.55 -7.80
N ASN A 62 -6.82 14.15 -6.91
CA ASN A 62 -6.52 13.99 -5.48
C ASN A 62 -6.18 12.55 -5.09
N TYR A 63 -6.29 11.60 -6.02
CA TYR A 63 -6.00 10.19 -5.75
C TYR A 63 -4.49 9.99 -5.57
N GLY A 64 -4.13 9.12 -4.63
CA GLY A 64 -2.74 8.80 -4.28
C GLY A 64 -2.30 9.40 -2.95
N SER A 65 -1.05 9.11 -2.59
CA SER A 65 -0.39 9.60 -1.39
C SER A 65 0.88 10.39 -1.69
N ARG A 66 1.36 11.09 -0.67
CA ARG A 66 2.64 11.81 -0.69
C ARG A 66 3.80 10.96 -0.17
N LEU A 67 3.59 9.67 0.09
CA LEU A 67 4.63 8.77 0.62
C LEU A 67 5.83 8.62 -0.32
N HIS A 68 5.63 8.80 -1.63
CA HIS A 68 6.71 8.83 -2.60
C HIS A 68 7.76 9.93 -2.35
N LEU A 69 7.40 11.01 -1.62
CA LEU A 69 8.33 12.07 -1.23
C LEU A 69 9.31 11.64 -0.12
N LEU A 70 9.03 10.49 0.52
CA LEU A 70 9.85 9.94 1.60
C LEU A 70 10.86 8.91 1.09
N VAL A 71 10.79 8.56 -0.19
CA VAL A 71 11.74 7.62 -0.81
C VAL A 71 13.13 8.24 -0.83
N GLY A 72 14.14 7.45 -0.48
CA GLY A 72 15.51 7.94 -0.33
C GLY A 72 15.90 8.35 1.10
N GLU A 73 14.93 8.62 1.97
CA GLU A 73 15.19 9.16 3.30
C GLU A 73 15.53 8.08 4.34
N GLN A 74 16.27 8.46 5.38
CA GLN A 74 16.60 7.56 6.49
C GLN A 74 15.41 7.39 7.44
N ASN A 75 15.13 6.15 7.88
CA ASN A 75 14.06 5.85 8.84
C ASN A 75 14.36 6.41 10.24
N ASN A 76 13.96 7.66 10.48
CA ASN A 76 14.09 8.37 11.74
C ASN A 76 12.73 8.89 12.25
N ASN A 77 12.68 9.49 13.45
CA ASN A 77 11.45 10.02 14.05
C ASN A 77 10.74 11.06 13.17
N ARG A 78 11.51 11.92 12.49
CA ARG A 78 10.96 12.95 11.59
C ARG A 78 10.28 12.29 10.39
N LEU A 79 10.93 11.29 9.78
CA LEU A 79 10.37 10.55 8.64
C LEU A 79 9.06 9.86 9.02
N ARG A 80 9.04 9.17 10.17
CA ARG A 80 7.84 8.49 10.69
C ARG A 80 6.69 9.46 10.94
N SER A 81 6.99 10.65 11.47
CA SER A 81 5.98 11.68 11.72
C SER A 81 5.37 12.20 10.40
N LEU A 82 6.21 12.43 9.38
CA LEU A 82 5.75 12.82 8.04
C LEU A 82 4.94 11.71 7.37
N ALA A 83 5.39 10.46 7.48
CA ALA A 83 4.66 9.30 6.96
C ALA A 83 3.28 9.18 7.61
N ASN A 84 3.18 9.34 8.94
CA ASN A 84 1.90 9.31 9.65
C ASN A 84 0.95 10.39 9.11
N LEU A 85 1.44 11.62 8.95
CA LEU A 85 0.67 12.73 8.38
C LEU A 85 0.17 12.39 6.96
N TYR A 86 1.04 11.89 6.08
CA TYR A 86 0.70 11.57 4.70
C TYR A 86 -0.26 10.39 4.59
N ILE A 87 -0.14 9.38 5.45
CA ILE A 87 -1.10 8.26 5.53
C ILE A 87 -2.47 8.81 5.93
N ARG A 88 -2.55 9.62 6.99
CA ARG A 88 -3.83 10.21 7.44
C ARG A 88 -4.47 11.11 6.38
N GLU A 89 -3.69 11.97 5.73
CA GLU A 89 -4.16 12.82 4.63
C GLU A 89 -4.72 12.00 3.46
N CYS A 90 -4.06 10.89 3.13
CA CYS A 90 -4.48 9.99 2.06
C CYS A 90 -5.76 9.24 2.41
N LEU A 91 -5.82 8.65 3.61
CA LEU A 91 -6.94 7.80 4.05
C LEU A 91 -8.19 8.60 4.43
N ALA A 92 -8.06 9.89 4.77
CA ALA A 92 -9.20 10.79 4.97
C ALA A 92 -10.10 10.92 3.73
N GLN A 93 -9.60 10.55 2.55
CA GLN A 93 -10.35 10.58 1.29
C GLN A 93 -10.96 9.22 0.91
N GLU A 94 -10.90 8.22 1.80
CA GLU A 94 -11.47 6.89 1.59
C GLU A 94 -12.73 6.73 2.46
N PRO A 95 -13.94 6.92 1.90
CA PRO A 95 -15.19 6.98 2.66
C PRO A 95 -15.61 5.65 3.30
N ARG A 96 -15.00 4.54 2.89
CA ARG A 96 -15.26 3.22 3.47
C ARG A 96 -14.55 3.00 4.80
N ILE A 97 -13.60 3.87 5.17
CA ILE A 97 -12.93 3.84 6.47
C ILE A 97 -13.75 4.68 7.45
N GLU A 98 -14.19 4.05 8.54
CA GLU A 98 -14.85 4.72 9.67
C GLU A 98 -13.83 5.34 10.62
N GLU A 99 -12.75 4.61 10.92
CA GLU A 99 -11.77 5.02 11.91
C GLU A 99 -10.37 4.47 11.59
N ILE A 100 -9.33 5.28 11.83
CA ILE A 100 -7.94 4.83 11.85
C ILE A 100 -7.57 4.56 13.31
N LYS A 101 -7.62 3.29 13.73
CA LYS A 101 -7.35 2.87 15.11
C LYS A 101 -5.87 2.98 15.48
N ALA A 102 -4.97 2.60 14.57
CA ALA A 102 -3.52 2.68 14.80
C ALA A 102 -2.74 2.86 13.49
N ILE A 103 -1.58 3.51 13.61
CA ILE A 103 -0.53 3.57 12.59
C ILE A 103 0.80 3.41 13.33
N ASP A 104 1.39 2.23 13.21
CA ASP A 104 2.65 1.88 13.86
C ASP A 104 3.75 1.72 12.82
N PHE A 105 4.99 2.03 13.22
CA PHE A 105 6.17 1.90 12.37
C PHE A 105 7.18 0.99 13.06
N GLU A 106 7.77 0.08 12.28
CA GLU A 106 8.84 -0.75 12.80
C GLU A 106 10.09 0.10 13.13
N PRO A 107 10.80 -0.22 14.24
CA PRO A 107 12.04 0.44 14.57
C PRO A 107 13.09 0.18 13.48
N PRO A 108 13.97 1.16 13.18
CA PRO A 108 14.98 0.98 12.15
C PRO A 108 15.95 -0.15 12.56
N SER A 109 16.09 -1.15 11.70
CA SER A 109 17.09 -2.20 11.85
C SER A 109 18.37 -1.84 11.09
N ARG A 110 19.52 -2.45 11.43
CA ARG A 110 20.77 -2.25 10.66
C ARG A 110 20.63 -2.68 9.20
N GLN A 111 19.75 -3.65 8.92
CA GLN A 111 19.51 -4.19 7.57
C GLN A 111 18.50 -3.34 6.77
N GLN A 112 17.62 -2.59 7.45
CA GLN A 112 16.53 -1.82 6.86
C GLN A 112 16.56 -0.35 7.31
N ARG A 113 17.75 0.24 7.38
CA ARG A 113 17.99 1.63 7.77
C ARG A 113 17.14 2.63 6.97
N TYR A 114 16.83 2.28 5.73
CA TYR A 114 16.14 3.12 4.79
C TYR A 114 14.69 2.68 4.58
N THR A 115 14.35 1.40 4.77
CA THR A 115 12.97 0.95 4.66
C THR A 115 12.12 1.43 5.84
N LEU A 116 10.98 2.03 5.53
CA LEU A 116 9.94 2.34 6.48
C LEU A 116 8.83 1.29 6.35
N VAL A 117 8.72 0.39 7.33
CA VAL A 117 7.62 -0.57 7.42
C VAL A 117 6.54 0.00 8.33
N ALA A 118 5.31 0.05 7.84
CA ALA A 118 4.17 0.58 8.55
C ALA A 118 3.05 -0.46 8.64
N THR A 119 2.43 -0.56 9.81
CA THR A 119 1.24 -1.37 10.06
C THR A 119 0.08 -0.45 10.45
N LEU A 120 -1.04 -0.57 9.73
CA LEU A 120 -2.26 0.17 10.01
C LEU A 120 -3.33 -0.78 10.55
N VAL A 121 -4.10 -0.27 11.50
CA VAL A 121 -5.32 -0.92 11.98
C VAL A 121 -6.49 0.03 11.71
N LEU A 122 -7.44 -0.42 10.90
CA LEU A 122 -8.53 0.39 10.38
C LEU A 122 -9.88 -0.24 10.74
N LYS A 123 -10.89 0.58 11.03
CA LYS A 123 -12.29 0.15 11.12
C LYS A 123 -12.99 0.55 9.83
N ALA A 124 -13.61 -0.41 9.15
CA ALA A 124 -14.44 -0.14 7.98
C ALA A 124 -15.88 0.15 8.42
N VAL A 125 -16.59 1.00 7.67
CA VAL A 125 -17.98 1.36 7.96
C VAL A 125 -18.85 0.12 8.01
N GLY A 126 -19.56 -0.08 9.12
CA GLY A 126 -20.47 -1.21 9.31
C GLY A 126 -19.78 -2.56 9.49
N GLN A 127 -18.46 -2.58 9.75
CA GLN A 127 -17.70 -3.79 10.07
C GLN A 127 -17.11 -3.69 11.49
N GLU A 128 -17.39 -4.68 12.33
CA GLU A 128 -16.84 -4.75 13.69
C GLU A 128 -15.38 -5.21 13.69
N THR A 129 -15.04 -6.14 12.78
CA THR A 129 -13.68 -6.68 12.66
C THR A 129 -12.76 -5.62 12.06
N PRO A 130 -11.67 -5.23 12.77
CA PRO A 130 -10.70 -4.30 12.22
C PRO A 130 -9.91 -4.94 11.08
N LEU A 131 -9.59 -4.14 10.07
CA LEU A 131 -8.70 -4.48 8.98
C LEU A 131 -7.27 -4.08 9.34
N THR A 132 -6.37 -5.05 9.36
CA THR A 132 -4.93 -4.82 9.58
C THR A 132 -4.19 -4.92 8.25
N LEU A 133 -3.39 -3.90 7.92
CA LEU A 133 -2.59 -3.83 6.70
C LEU A 133 -1.15 -3.52 7.05
N SER A 134 -0.21 -4.19 6.41
CA SER A 134 1.21 -3.86 6.50
C SER A 134 1.76 -3.52 5.11
N PHE A 135 2.59 -2.49 5.03
CA PHE A 135 3.20 -2.07 3.79
C PHE A 135 4.57 -1.42 4.04
N SER A 136 5.40 -1.36 3.01
CA SER A 136 6.76 -0.81 3.09
C SER A 136 6.93 0.36 2.12
N VAL A 137 7.65 1.38 2.57
CA VAL A 137 8.16 2.45 1.71
C VAL A 137 9.67 2.34 1.71
N PRO A 138 10.32 2.10 0.55
CA PRO A 138 11.76 2.05 0.49
C PRO A 138 12.30 3.47 0.69
N GLY A 139 13.11 3.67 1.72
CA GLY A 139 14.20 4.63 1.62
C GLY A 139 15.28 4.04 0.72
N GLY A 140 16.19 4.88 0.23
CA GLY A 140 17.12 4.57 -0.85
C GLY A 140 18.02 3.35 -0.66
#